data_AF-A0A7C7D1X7-F1
#
_entry.id   AF-A0A7C7D1X7-F1
#
_cell.length_a   1.000
_cell.length_b   1.000
_cell.length_c   1.000
_cell.angle_alpha   90.00
_cell.angle_beta   90.00
_cell.angle_gamma   90.00
#
_symmetry.space_group_name_H-M   'P 1'
#
loop_
_entity.id
_entity.type
_entity.pdbx_description
1 polymer ?
#
loop_
_entity_poly.entity_id
_entity_poly.type
_entity_poly.pdbx_seq_one_letter_code
_entity_poly.pdbx_strand_id
1 'polypeptide(L)'
;MEILNWIEIIAVVTGTLLPAPLLSSAKMKQRFVGFIIMILGNICAFTAQYAAGLEILSMACIFWIVMSVRGIWSNKNFKTEGSY
;
A
#
# COMPACT_ATOMS: atom_id res chain seq x y z
N MET A 1 -1.61 -22.49 -14.70
CA MET A 1 -1.98 -21.16 -14.17
C MET A 1 -0.82 -20.24 -14.42
N GLU A 2 -1.05 -19.15 -15.16
CA GLU A 2 0.01 -18.24 -15.61
C GLU A 2 0.70 -17.50 -14.45
N ILE A 3 1.99 -17.19 -14.63
CA ILE A 3 2.85 -16.48 -13.67
C ILE A 3 2.23 -15.14 -13.22
N LEU A 4 1.49 -14.48 -14.11
CA LEU A 4 0.80 -13.21 -13.85
C LEU A 4 -0.26 -13.33 -12.75
N ASN A 5 -0.99 -14.44 -12.72
CA ASN A 5 -2.07 -14.66 -11.77
C ASN A 5 -1.52 -14.80 -10.33
N TRP A 6 -0.33 -15.40 -10.18
CA TRP A 6 0.37 -15.45 -8.90
C TRP A 6 0.83 -14.06 -8.41
N ILE A 7 1.30 -13.21 -9.34
CA ILE A 7 1.69 -11.83 -9.02
C ILE A 7 0.48 -11.02 -8.57
N GLU A 8 -0.67 -11.18 -9.22
CA GLU A 8 -1.93 -10.54 -8.83
C GLU A 8 -2.40 -10.97 -7.43
N ILE A 9 -2.34 -12.26 -7.11
CA ILE A 9 -2.69 -12.76 -5.77
C ILE A 9 -1.78 -12.13 -4.71
N ILE A 10 -0.46 -12.11 -4.95
CA ILE A 10 0.50 -11.48 -4.03
C ILE A 10 0.21 -9.99 -3.90
N ALA A 11 -0.11 -9.30 -5.01
CA ALA A 11 -0.46 -7.90 -5.03
C ALA A 11 -1.73 -7.60 -4.24
N VAL A 12 -2.74 -8.46 -4.27
CA VAL A 12 -3.96 -8.31 -3.45
C VAL A 12 -3.65 -8.52 -1.96
N VAL A 13 -2.90 -9.57 -1.62
CA VAL A 13 -2.56 -9.86 -0.22
C VAL A 13 -1.76 -8.71 0.40
N THR A 14 -0.78 -8.20 -0.34
CA THR A 14 0.11 -7.12 0.13
C THR A 14 -0.44 -5.73 -0.11
N GLY A 15 -1.31 -5.52 -1.10
CA GLY A 15 -1.88 -4.21 -1.44
C GLY A 15 -3.13 -3.85 -0.66
N THR A 16 -3.93 -4.85 -0.26
CA THR A 16 -5.22 -4.63 0.41
C THR A 16 -5.42 -5.50 1.65
N LEU A 17 -5.21 -6.82 1.57
CA LEU A 17 -5.59 -7.73 2.66
C LEU A 17 -4.81 -7.48 3.95
N LEU A 18 -3.49 -7.35 3.87
CA LEU A 18 -2.62 -7.08 5.01
C LEU A 18 -2.66 -5.60 5.41
N PRO A 19 -2.55 -4.62 4.50
CA PRO A 19 -2.57 -3.21 4.89
C PRO A 19 -3.86 -2.76 5.56
N ALA A 20 -5.03 -3.23 5.12
CA ALA A 20 -6.32 -2.75 5.63
C ALA A 20 -6.44 -2.85 7.17
N PRO A 21 -6.22 -4.01 7.82
CA PRO A 21 -6.25 -4.09 9.28
C PRO A 21 -5.08 -3.35 9.95
N LEU A 22 -3.89 -3.33 9.32
CA LEU A 22 -2.72 -2.64 9.87
C LEU A 22 -2.90 -1.12 9.91
N LEU A 23 -3.54 -0.55 8.89
CA LEU A 23 -3.86 0.88 8.80
C LEU A 23 -4.99 1.28 9.74
N SER A 24 -5.97 0.40 9.94
CA SER A 24 -7.07 0.61 10.88
C SER A 24 -6.60 0.55 12.36
N SER A 25 -5.53 -0.19 12.66
CA SER A 25 -5.01 -0.32 14.02
C SER A 25 -4.69 1.02 14.67
N ALA A 26 -4.98 1.14 15.97
CA ALA A 26 -4.64 2.32 16.77
C ALA A 26 -3.12 2.48 17.02
N LYS A 27 -2.33 1.41 16.83
CA LYS A 27 -0.89 1.44 17.08
C LYS A 27 -0.16 2.07 15.89
N MET A 28 0.50 3.21 16.15
CA MET A 28 1.30 3.95 15.15
C MET A 28 2.37 3.12 14.44
N LYS A 29 3.01 2.19 15.17
CA LYS A 29 3.99 1.26 14.58
C LYS A 29 3.34 0.31 13.57
N GLN A 30 2.12 -0.17 13.84
CA GLN A 30 1.38 -1.05 12.94
C GLN A 30 0.87 -0.29 11.72
N ARG A 31 0.40 0.95 11.89
CA ARG A 31 0.04 1.83 10.75
C ARG A 31 1.21 2.08 9.81
N PHE A 32 2.39 2.36 10.36
CA PHE A 32 3.60 2.56 9.57
C PHE A 32 3.97 1.33 8.74
N VAL A 33 3.92 0.15 9.36
CA VAL A 33 4.15 -1.13 8.65
C VAL A 33 3.06 -1.37 7.61
N GLY A 34 1.81 -1.04 7.90
CA GLY A 34 0.69 -1.09 6.95
C GLY A 34 0.95 -0.28 5.69
N PHE A 35 1.41 0.97 5.82
CA PHE A 35 1.76 1.81 4.67
C PHE A 35 2.94 1.26 3.86
N ILE A 36 3.96 0.67 4.50
CA ILE A 36 5.09 0.06 3.79
C ILE A 36 4.63 -1.15 2.97
N ILE A 37 3.84 -2.04 3.57
CA ILE A 37 3.31 -3.23 2.89
C ILE A 37 2.39 -2.80 1.74
N MET A 38 1.59 -1.75 1.93
CA MET A 38 0.71 -1.19 0.90
C MET A 38 1.46 -0.60 -0.30
N ILE A 39 2.63 0.02 -0.08
CA ILE A 39 3.48 0.49 -1.17
C ILE A 39 4.00 -0.71 -1.98
N LEU A 40 4.52 -1.73 -1.31
CA LEU A 40 5.01 -2.95 -1.97
C LEU A 40 3.92 -3.63 -2.77
N GLY A 41 2.71 -3.76 -2.21
CA GLY A 41 1.59 -4.39 -2.91
C GLY A 41 1.10 -3.58 -4.10
N ASN A 42 1.05 -2.25 -4.01
CA ASN A 42 0.67 -1.42 -5.16
C ASN A 42 1.73 -1.40 -6.25
N ILE A 43 3.02 -1.60 -5.96
CA ILE A 43 4.06 -1.75 -6.99
C ILE A 43 3.84 -3.05 -7.77
N CYS A 44 3.55 -4.17 -7.09
CA CYS A 44 3.21 -5.43 -7.75
C CYS A 44 1.88 -5.34 -8.53
N ALA A 45 0.87 -4.67 -7.97
CA ALA A 45 -0.41 -4.46 -8.65
C ALA A 45 -0.23 -3.61 -9.92
N PHE A 46 0.61 -2.58 -9.86
CA PHE A 46 0.94 -1.72 -10.99
C PHE A 46 1.54 -2.51 -12.15
N THR A 47 2.53 -3.37 -11.89
CA THR A 47 3.18 -4.14 -12.95
C THR A 47 2.23 -5.14 -13.60
N ALA A 48 1.38 -5.81 -12.83
CA ALA A 48 0.37 -6.72 -13.35
C ALA A 48 -0.70 -5.98 -14.20
N GLN A 49 -1.21 -4.86 -13.71
CA GLN A 49 -2.24 -4.08 -14.41
C GLN A 49 -1.71 -3.39 -15.66
N TYR A 50 -0.46 -2.92 -15.63
CA TYR A 50 0.21 -2.36 -16.79
C TYR A 50 0.43 -3.43 -17.86
N ALA A 51 0.85 -4.64 -17.47
CA ALA A 51 0.99 -5.77 -18.40
C ALA A 51 -0.34 -6.21 -19.02
N ALA A 52 -1.46 -6.05 -18.29
CA ALA A 52 -2.80 -6.33 -18.79
C ALA A 52 -3.42 -5.18 -19.64
N GLY A 53 -2.72 -4.04 -19.79
CA GLY A 53 -3.22 -2.88 -20.54
C GLY A 53 -4.26 -2.04 -19.79
N LEU A 54 -4.40 -2.22 -18.48
CA LEU A 54 -5.33 -1.45 -17.63
C LEU A 54 -4.69 -0.14 -17.15
N GLU A 55 -4.60 0.84 -18.05
CA GLU A 55 -3.91 2.10 -17.77
C GLU A 55 -4.52 2.88 -16.59
N ILE A 56 -5.85 2.97 -16.51
CA ILE A 56 -6.54 3.69 -15.43
C ILE A 56 -6.29 3.05 -14.06
N LEU A 57 -6.32 1.70 -14.01
CA LEU A 57 -6.08 0.96 -12.77
C LEU A 57 -4.62 1.12 -12.33
N SER A 58 -3.68 1.08 -13.27
CA SER A 58 -2.27 1.31 -13.00
C SER A 58 -2.02 2.71 -12.41
N MET A 59 -2.70 3.75 -12.91
CA MET A 59 -2.63 5.10 -12.34
C MET A 59 -3.20 5.15 -10.91
N ALA A 60 -4.25 4.38 -10.61
CA ALA A 60 -4.78 4.28 -9.26
C ALA A 60 -3.76 3.65 -8.29
N CYS A 61 -2.97 2.67 -8.72
CA CYS A 61 -1.88 2.13 -7.91
C CYS A 61 -0.81 3.18 -7.60
N ILE A 62 -0.44 4.02 -8.57
CA ILE A 62 0.47 5.15 -8.33
C ILE A 62 -0.10 6.12 -7.29
N PHE A 63 -1.38 6.47 -7.41
CA PHE A 63 -2.07 7.30 -6.44
C PHE A 63 -1.98 6.71 -5.02
N TRP A 64 -2.23 5.41 -4.87
CA TRP A 64 -2.14 4.74 -3.58
C TRP A 64 -0.73 4.65 -3.01
N ILE A 65 0.30 4.56 -3.87
CA ILE A 65 1.72 4.66 -3.45
C ILE A 65 1.98 6.06 -2.88
N VAL A 66 1.56 7.13 -3.58
CA VAL A 66 1.73 8.51 -3.13
C VAL A 66 1.00 8.75 -1.81
N MET A 67 -0.24 8.28 -1.68
CA MET A 67 -1.02 8.40 -0.44
C MET A 67 -0.38 7.64 0.72
N SER A 68 0.20 6.47 0.46
CA SER A 68 0.93 5.71 1.49
C SER A 68 2.17 6.45 1.99
N VAL A 69 2.93 7.11 1.08
CA VAL A 69 4.07 7.94 1.46
C VAL A 69 3.63 9.15 2.30
N ARG A 70 2.55 9.82 1.92
CA ARG A 70 1.96 10.90 2.73
C ARG A 70 1.50 10.41 4.09
N GLY A 71 0.88 9.23 4.15
CA GLY A 71 0.44 8.58 5.39
C GLY A 71 1.62 8.30 6.33
N ILE A 72 2.74 7.82 5.79
CA ILE A 72 3.99 7.63 6.54
C ILE A 72 4.50 8.95 7.13
N TRP A 73 4.50 10.02 6.34
CA TRP A 73 4.97 11.33 6.80
C TRP A 73 4.07 11.88 7.92
N SER A 74 2.75 11.83 7.74
CA SER A 74 1.79 12.21 8.79
C SER A 74 1.95 11.39 10.07
N ASN A 75 2.25 10.08 9.94
CA ASN A 75 2.45 9.19 11.07
C ASN A 75 3.74 9.49 11.86
N LYS A 76 4.77 10.07 11.22
CA LYS A 76 5.97 10.56 11.92
C LYS A 76 5.71 11.82 12.73
N ASN A 77 4.89 12.74 12.23
CA ASN A 77 4.59 14.03 12.89
C ASN A 77 3.71 13.89 14.14
N PHE A 78 2.91 12.83 14.27
CA PHE A 78 2.13 12.59 15.48
C PHE A 78 2.98 12.34 16.73
N LYS A 79 4.22 11.85 16.57
CA LYS A 79 5.12 11.61 17.70
C LYS A 79 5.69 12.90 18.29
N THR A 80 5.61 14.00 17.55
CA THR A 80 6.14 15.32 17.94
C THR A 80 5.08 16.26 18.53
N GLU A 81 3.79 15.93 18.43
CA GLU A 81 2.70 16.77 18.97
C GLU A 81 2.15 16.28 20.32
N GLY A 82 2.59 15.11 20.80
CA GLY A 82 2.15 14.50 22.05
C GLY A 82 3.10 14.66 23.25
N SER A 83 4.06 15.59 23.17
CA SER A 83 4.91 15.98 24.30
C SER A 83 4.65 17.42 24.68
N TYR A 84 3.54 17.65 25.37
CA TYR A 84 3.32 18.81 26.25
C TYR A 84 2.83 18.28 27.59
#